data_AF-A0A258GR16-F1
#
_entry.id   AF-A0A258GR16-F1
#
_cell.length_a   1.000
_cell.length_b   1.000
_cell.length_c   1.000
_cell.angle_alpha   90.00
_cell.angle_beta   90.00
_cell.angle_gamma   90.00
#
_symmetry.space_group_name_H-M   'P 1'
#
loop_
_entity.id
_entity.type
_entity.pdbx_description
1 polymer ?
#
loop_
_entity_poly.entity_id
_entity_poly.type
_entity_poly.pdbx_seq_one_letter_code
_entity_poly.pdbx_strand_id
1 'polypeptide(L)' 'MDRDNRRYREVDYRAHRLKEPPRGYHYVRDDNTGEIVLAAIATGLITALVFN' A
#
# COMPACT_ATOMS: atom_id res chain seq x y z
N MET A 1 22.45 -9.66 6.39
CA MET A 1 21.19 -9.08 6.89
C MET A 1 20.98 -7.82 6.07
N ASP A 2 20.40 -7.97 4.89
CA ASP A 2 20.53 -6.97 3.83
C ASP A 2 19.15 -6.47 3.44
N ARG A 3 18.87 -5.29 4.00
CA ARG A 3 17.93 -4.26 3.56
C ARG A 3 16.80 -4.76 2.67
N ASP A 4 15.75 -5.16 3.36
CA ASP A 4 14.36 -5.13 2.95
C ASP A 4 14.02 -3.75 2.35
N ASN A 5 14.41 -3.56 1.09
CA ASN A 5 14.04 -2.41 0.28
C ASN A 5 12.59 -2.65 -0.15
N ARG A 6 11.65 -2.53 0.79
CA ARG A 6 10.22 -2.65 0.52
C ARG A 6 9.80 -1.59 -0.47
N ARG A 7 9.77 -2.00 -1.73
CA ARG A 7 9.24 -1.22 -2.83
C ARG A 7 7.74 -1.44 -2.81
N TYR A 8 7.02 -0.42 -2.37
CA TYR A 8 5.57 -0.40 -2.44
C TYR A 8 5.16 0.18 -3.80
N ARG A 9 4.33 -0.54 -4.54
CA ARG A 9 3.71 -0.05 -5.79
C ARG A 9 2.25 0.25 -5.56
N GLU A 10 1.79 1.42 -5.99
CA GLU A 10 0.37 1.75 -5.95
C GLU A 10 -0.43 0.77 -6.82
N VAL A 11 -1.57 0.33 -6.27
CA VAL A 11 -2.50 -0.60 -6.90
C VAL A 11 -3.80 0.12 -7.16
N ASP A 12 -4.26 0.07 -8.41
CA ASP A 12 -5.56 0.60 -8.78
C ASP A 12 -6.67 -0.32 -8.25
N TYR A 13 -7.40 0.14 -7.23
CA TYR A 13 -8.49 -0.60 -6.61
C TYR A 13 -9.60 -0.95 -7.61
N ARG A 14 -9.80 -0.12 -8.64
CA ARG A 14 -10.84 -0.33 -9.66
C ARG A 14 -10.52 -1.52 -10.54
N ALA A 15 -9.24 -1.67 -10.89
CA ALA A 15 -8.76 -2.80 -11.69
C ALA A 15 -8.91 -4.13 -10.93
N HIS A 16 -8.74 -4.09 -9.60
CA HIS A 16 -8.83 -5.26 -8.73
C HIS A 16 -10.23 -5.51 -8.16
N ARG A 17 -11.26 -4.75 -8.57
CA ARG A 17 -12.62 -4.81 -8.00
C ARG A 17 -12.64 -4.73 -6.46
N LEU A 18 -11.68 -4.00 -5.90
CA LEU A 18 -11.60 -3.74 -4.47
C LEU A 18 -12.54 -2.59 -4.11
N LYS A 19 -12.89 -2.50 -2.84
CA LYS A 19 -13.66 -1.38 -2.31
C LYS A 19 -12.88 -0.08 -2.52
N GLU A 20 -13.60 1.00 -2.85
CA GLU A 20 -12.98 2.31 -2.98
C GLU A 20 -12.30 2.71 -1.67
N PRO A 21 -10.99 3.07 -1.71
CA PRO A 21 -10.28 3.45 -0.51
C PRO A 21 -10.88 4.75 0.05
N PRO A 22 -10.90 4.92 1.38
CA PRO A 22 -11.32 6.19 1.99
C PRO A 22 -10.44 7.35 1.48
N ARG A 23 -10.97 8.57 1.52
CA ARG A 23 -10.21 9.76 1.07
C ARG A 23 -8.87 9.84 1.81
N GLY A 24 -7.78 10.02 1.06
CA GLY A 24 -6.42 10.04 1.61
C GLY A 24 -5.78 8.67 1.80
N TYR A 25 -6.42 7.59 1.34
CA TYR A 25 -5.86 6.24 1.36
C TYR A 25 -5.65 5.70 -0.06
N HIS A 26 -4.60 4.89 -0.21
CA HIS A 26 -4.23 4.23 -1.46
C HIS A 26 -3.86 2.78 -1.17
N TYR A 27 -4.25 1.88 -2.06
CA TYR A 27 -3.75 0.50 -1.98
C TYR A 27 -2.35 0.46 -2.54
N VAL A 28 -1.45 -0.21 -1.83
CA VAL A 28 -0.09 -0.47 -2.30
C VAL A 28 0.21 -1.96 -2.18
N ARG A 29 1.00 -2.47 -3.11
CA ARG A 29 1.49 -3.84 -3.11
C ARG A 29 2.94 -3.88 -2.73
N ASP A 30 3.28 -4.75 -1.78
CA ASP A 30 4.66 -5.09 -1.49
C ASP A 30 5.22 -5.96 -2.63
N ASP A 31 6.31 -5.52 -3.25
CA ASP A 31 6.93 -6.24 -4.37
C ASP A 31 7.70 -7.50 -3.90
N ASN A 32 8.07 -7.58 -2.61
CA ASN A 32 8.77 -8.72 -2.03
C ASN A 32 7.81 -9.83 -1.59
N THR A 33 6.70 -9.47 -0.94
CA THR A 33 5.72 -10.45 -0.42
C THR A 33 4.50 -10.65 -1.32
N GLY A 34 4.20 -9.67 -2.18
CA GLY A 34 3.01 -9.67 -3.04
C GLY A 34 1.72 -9.28 -2.32
N GLU A 35 1.80 -8.88 -1.05
CA GLU A 35 0.65 -8.49 -0.23
C GLU A 35 0.15 -7.10 -0.58
N ILE A 36 -1.17 -6.91 -0.49
CA ILE A 36 -1.82 -5.63 -0.73
C ILE A 36 -2.14 -5.02 0.63
N VAL A 37 -1.61 -3.83 0.88
CA VAL A 37 -1.81 -3.08 2.12
C VAL A 37 -2.39 -1.70 1.84
N LEU A 38 -3.10 -1.15 2.81
CA LEU A 38 -3.71 0.17 2.71
C LEU A 38 -2.74 1.21 3.29
N ALA A 39 -2.28 2.15 2.47
CA ALA A 39 -1.43 3.25 2.87
C ALA A 39 -2.24 4.54 3.02
N ALA A 40 -2.02 5.29 4.10
CA ALA A 40 -2.59 6.62 4.31
C ALA A 40 -1.56 7.70 3.96
N ILE A 41 -1.98 8.74 3.26
CA ILE A 41 -1.17 9.93 2.99
C ILE A 41 -1.67 11.06 3.90
N ALA A 42 -0.98 11.26 5.02
CA ALA A 42 -1.23 12.39 5.91
C ALA A 42 -0.24 13.51 5.58
N THR A 43 -0.67 14.51 4.79
CA THR A 43 0.02 15.81 4.53
C THR A 43 1.54 15.81 4.25
N GLY A 44 2.16 14.65 3.95
CA GLY A 44 3.60 14.49 3.72
C GLY A 44 4.20 13.18 4.27
N LEU A 45 3.47 12.40 5.05
CA LEU A 45 3.88 11.07 5.51
C LEU A 45 3.02 9.99 4.84
N ILE A 46 3.70 9.01 4.25
CA ILE A 46 3.08 7.79 3.73
C ILE A 46 3.19 6.73 4.82
N THR A 47 2.07 6.43 5.49
CA THR A 47 1.98 5.35 6.49
C THR A 47 1.33 4.13 5.86
N ALA A 48 2.10 3.07 5.61
CA ALA A 48 1.57 1.77 5.20
C ALA A 48 1.20 0.93 6.44
N LEU A 49 -0.07 0.55 6.57
CA LEU A 49 -0.51 -0.36 7.64
C LEU A 49 -0.40 -1.81 7.13
N VAL A 50 0.62 -2.53 7.60
CA VAL A 50 0.76 -3.98 7.40
C VAL A 50 0.13 -4.68 8.60
N PHE A 51 -0.90 -5.49 8.36
CA PHE A 51 -1.46 -6.38 9.37
C PHE A 51 -0.82 -7.76 9.18
N ASN A 52 -0.20 -8.31 10.23
CA ASN A 52 0.45 -9.63 10.26
C ASN A 52 -0.46 -10.68 10.89
#